data_AF-A0A532VBL7-F1
#
_entry.id   AF-A0A532VBL7-F1
#
_cell.length_a   1.000
_cell.length_b   1.000
_cell.length_c   1.000
_cell.angle_alpha   90.00
_cell.angle_beta   90.00
_cell.angle_gamma   90.00
#
_symmetry.space_group_name_H-M   'P 1'
#
loop_
_entity.id
_entity.type
_entity.pdbx_description
1 polymer ?
#
loop_
_entity_poly.entity_id
_entity_poly.type
_entity_poly.pdbx_seq_one_letter_code
_entity_poly.pdbx_strand_id
1 'polypeptide(L)'
;MTVRIPQGTIMPPKGYWTYIHSKQWLDNEDELIILKDAEGIEVDRTLVASDTDDDNRYWTRYPDGLDTNSDSDWRFRERVLSKGVIRSGTVFFKDKGPWPFE
;
A
#
# COMPACT_ATOMS: atom_id res chain seq x y z
N MET A 1 5.11 11.95 2.86
CA MET A 1 6.35 11.35 3.42
C MET A 1 7.16 10.72 2.29
N THR A 2 8.49 10.56 2.41
CA THR A 2 9.32 9.88 1.39
C THR A 2 10.11 8.74 2.00
N VAL A 3 10.08 7.57 1.36
CA VAL A 3 10.87 6.38 1.72
C VAL A 3 11.88 6.13 0.61
N ARG A 4 13.13 5.83 0.97
CA ARG A 4 14.19 5.49 0.01
C ARG A 4 14.36 3.98 -0.07
N ILE A 5 14.27 3.43 -1.28
CA ILE A 5 14.67 2.06 -1.55
C ILE A 5 16.20 1.99 -1.39
N PRO A 6 16.75 1.03 -0.62
CA PRO A 6 18.19 0.91 -0.42
C PRO A 6 18.95 0.77 -1.75
N GLN A 7 20.08 1.46 -1.85
CA GLN A 7 20.97 1.34 -3.01
C GLN A 7 21.42 -0.12 -3.19
N GLY A 8 21.42 -0.59 -4.43
CA GLY A 8 21.76 -1.98 -4.77
C GLY A 8 20.60 -2.97 -4.63
N THR A 9 19.37 -2.50 -4.33
CA THR A 9 18.18 -3.36 -4.42
C THR A 9 17.98 -3.83 -5.86
N ILE A 10 17.93 -5.15 -6.06
CA ILE A 10 17.63 -5.79 -7.35
C ILE A 10 16.29 -6.49 -7.20
N MET A 11 15.31 -6.11 -8.04
CA MET A 11 14.02 -6.79 -8.12
C MET A 11 14.02 -7.71 -9.34
N PRO A 12 13.92 -9.04 -9.16
CA PRO A 12 13.79 -9.95 -10.30
C PRO A 12 12.42 -9.77 -10.98
N PRO A 13 12.25 -10.25 -12.23
CA PRO A 13 10.94 -10.27 -12.87
C PRO A 13 9.89 -10.96 -11.97
N LYS A 14 8.72 -10.30 -11.79
CA LYS A 14 7.64 -10.72 -10.89
C LYS A 14 8.01 -10.75 -9.40
N GLY A 15 9.20 -10.27 -9.03
CA GLY A 15 9.57 -10.02 -7.65
C GLY A 15 8.88 -8.78 -7.11
N TYR A 16 8.79 -8.69 -5.78
CA TYR A 16 8.25 -7.53 -5.09
C TYR A 16 9.21 -7.08 -4.01
N TRP A 17 9.26 -5.77 -3.79
CA TRP A 17 9.87 -5.17 -2.61
C TRP A 17 8.74 -4.65 -1.72
N THR A 18 8.69 -5.09 -0.47
CA THR A 18 7.63 -4.71 0.47
C THR A 18 8.19 -3.76 1.51
N TYR A 19 7.47 -2.67 1.73
CA TYR A 19 7.72 -1.74 2.81
C TYR A 19 6.58 -1.77 3.81
N ILE A 20 6.93 -1.87 5.09
CA ILE A 20 5.97 -1.81 6.20
C ILE A 20 6.42 -0.66 7.11
N HIS A 21 5.60 0.38 7.20
CA HIS A 21 5.88 1.50 8.09
C HIS A 21 5.52 1.19 9.54
N SER A 22 6.23 1.78 10.50
CA SER A 22 6.07 1.50 11.94
C SER A 22 5.08 2.44 12.67
N LYS A 23 4.56 3.46 11.97
CA LYS A 23 3.59 4.46 12.44
C LYS A 23 2.56 4.73 11.33
N GLN A 24 1.53 5.52 11.61
CA GLN A 24 0.63 6.05 10.56
C GLN A 24 1.44 6.83 9.51
N TRP A 25 1.10 6.66 8.23
CA TRP A 25 1.86 7.21 7.11
C TRP A 25 1.04 7.51 5.86
N LEU A 26 -0.15 6.89 5.75
CA LEU A 26 -1.23 7.27 4.87
C LEU A 26 -2.42 7.56 5.77
N ASP A 27 -3.14 8.64 5.49
CA ASP A 27 -4.45 8.89 6.06
C ASP A 27 -5.52 8.09 5.29
N ASN A 28 -6.77 8.18 5.73
CA ASN A 28 -7.87 7.39 5.18
C ASN A 28 -8.53 8.04 3.95
N GLU A 29 -8.13 9.25 3.57
CA GLU A 29 -8.82 10.08 2.56
C GLU A 29 -7.83 10.69 1.57
N ASP A 30 -8.14 10.53 0.29
CA ASP A 30 -7.47 11.18 -0.85
C ASP A 30 -5.94 11.01 -0.88
N GLU A 31 -5.46 9.83 -0.50
CA GLU A 31 -4.04 9.50 -0.46
C GLU A 31 -3.53 8.93 -1.78
N LEU A 32 -2.25 9.13 -2.06
CA LEU A 32 -1.59 8.55 -3.24
C LEU A 32 -0.11 8.24 -2.96
N ILE A 33 0.41 7.20 -3.64
CA ILE A 33 1.82 6.82 -3.58
C ILE A 33 2.45 7.07 -4.95
N ILE A 34 3.60 7.75 -4.95
CA ILE A 34 4.40 8.00 -6.16
C ILE A 34 5.71 7.23 -6.05
N LEU A 35 6.02 6.42 -7.07
CA LEU A 35 7.34 5.84 -7.28
C LEU A 35 8.16 6.80 -8.15
N LYS A 36 9.38 7.11 -7.70
CA LYS A 36 10.32 7.95 -8.44
C LYS A 36 11.63 7.22 -8.67
N ASP A 37 12.30 7.55 -9.77
CA ASP A 37 13.67 7.10 -10.06
C ASP A 37 14.71 7.85 -9.22
N ALA A 38 15.99 7.56 -9.46
CA ALA A 38 17.10 8.15 -8.72
C ALA A 38 17.27 9.66 -8.99
N GLU A 39 16.82 10.12 -10.15
CA GLU A 39 16.80 11.51 -10.59
C GLU A 39 15.57 12.27 -10.06
N GLY A 40 14.62 11.57 -9.43
CA GLY A 40 13.41 12.13 -8.85
C GLY A 40 12.26 12.30 -9.85
N ILE A 41 12.39 11.70 -11.04
CA ILE A 41 11.33 11.63 -12.05
C ILE A 41 10.34 10.55 -11.64
N GLU A 42 9.06 10.82 -11.86
CA GLU A 42 8.02 9.84 -11.60
C GLU A 42 8.07 8.68 -12.60
N VAL A 43 8.00 7.46 -12.06
CA VAL A 43 8.01 6.21 -12.83
C VAL A 43 6.64 5.54 -12.81
N ASP A 44 5.95 5.57 -11.68
CA ASP A 44 4.61 4.99 -11.49
C ASP A 44 3.89 5.71 -10.34
N ARG A 45 2.56 5.60 -10.29
CA ARG A 45 1.75 6.08 -9.17
C ARG A 45 0.53 5.20 -8.94
N THR A 46 0.00 5.25 -7.73
CA THR A 46 -1.35 4.75 -7.45
C THR A 46 -2.40 5.77 -7.90
N LEU A 47 -3.67 5.34 -7.98
CA LEU A 47 -4.78 6.28 -7.97
C LEU A 47 -4.78 7.13 -6.68
N VAL A 48 -5.49 8.25 -6.70
CA VAL A 48 -5.91 8.95 -5.47
C VAL A 48 -7.04 8.14 -4.84
N ALA A 49 -6.81 7.65 -3.62
CA ALA A 49 -7.64 6.63 -3.02
C ALA A 49 -8.07 7.00 -1.60
N SER A 50 -9.30 6.62 -1.26
CA SER A 50 -9.85 6.74 0.09
C SER A 50 -10.31 5.37 0.56
N ASP A 51 -10.12 5.11 1.85
CA ASP A 51 -10.60 3.93 2.56
C ASP A 51 -10.81 4.28 4.04
N THR A 52 -12.04 4.65 4.38
CA THR A 52 -12.42 5.13 5.72
C THR A 52 -12.96 4.04 6.64
N ASP A 53 -13.10 2.82 6.12
CA ASP A 53 -13.63 1.68 6.86
C ASP A 53 -12.48 0.81 7.39
N ASP A 54 -12.54 0.42 8.68
CA ASP A 54 -11.53 -0.47 9.28
C ASP A 54 -11.87 -1.94 9.01
N ASP A 55 -11.77 -2.36 7.75
CA ASP A 55 -12.05 -3.72 7.31
C ASP A 55 -11.00 -4.33 6.37
N ASN A 56 -11.32 -5.44 5.70
CA ASN A 56 -10.42 -6.21 4.85
C ASN A 56 -10.46 -5.78 3.37
N ARG A 57 -11.04 -4.63 3.05
CA ARG A 57 -11.00 -4.06 1.70
C ARG A 57 -9.68 -3.33 1.46
N TYR A 58 -9.32 -3.21 0.18
CA TYR A 58 -8.10 -2.56 -0.26
C TYR A 58 -8.17 -2.21 -1.74
N TRP A 59 -7.39 -1.22 -2.14
CA TRP A 59 -7.20 -0.86 -3.55
C TRP A 59 -6.12 -1.75 -4.20
N THR A 60 -6.42 -2.26 -5.40
CA THR A 60 -5.49 -3.09 -6.16
C THR A 60 -5.74 -2.98 -7.66
N ARG A 61 -4.70 -3.22 -8.47
CA ARG A 61 -4.83 -3.37 -9.92
C ARG A 61 -5.64 -4.62 -10.26
N TYR A 62 -6.49 -4.54 -11.28
CA TYR A 62 -7.32 -5.66 -11.73
C TYR A 62 -7.41 -5.76 -13.26
N PRO A 63 -7.00 -6.90 -13.86
CA PRO A 63 -6.42 -8.09 -13.22
C PRO A 63 -5.10 -7.79 -12.48
N ASP A 64 -4.64 -8.73 -11.64
CA ASP A 64 -3.42 -8.56 -10.85
C ASP A 64 -2.24 -8.17 -11.75
N GLY A 65 -1.59 -7.04 -11.43
CA GLY A 65 -0.49 -6.47 -12.21
C GLY A 65 -0.86 -5.79 -13.53
N LEU A 66 -2.16 -5.58 -13.84
CA LEU A 66 -2.55 -4.76 -15.00
C LEU A 66 -2.13 -3.31 -14.78
N ASP A 67 -1.32 -2.79 -15.69
CA ASP A 67 -0.86 -1.40 -15.66
C ASP A 67 -0.93 -0.80 -17.08
N THR A 68 -2.00 -0.07 -17.33
CA THR A 68 -2.21 0.74 -18.53
C THR A 68 -1.92 2.22 -18.27
N ASN A 69 -1.32 2.53 -17.11
CA ASN A 69 -1.11 3.87 -16.59
C ASN A 69 -2.42 4.66 -16.46
N SER A 70 -3.50 3.98 -16.02
CA SER A 70 -4.83 4.57 -15.84
C SER A 70 -5.42 4.21 -14.49
N ASP A 71 -6.11 5.17 -13.86
CA ASP A 71 -6.90 4.90 -12.64
C ASP A 71 -7.96 3.80 -12.86
N SER A 72 -8.37 3.55 -14.10
CA SER A 72 -9.32 2.49 -14.43
C SER A 72 -8.78 1.07 -14.20
N ASP A 73 -7.46 0.90 -14.06
CA ASP A 73 -6.82 -0.34 -13.68
C ASP A 73 -7.12 -0.72 -12.22
N TRP A 74 -7.48 0.25 -11.39
CA TRP A 74 -7.67 0.07 -9.97
C TRP A 74 -9.10 -0.33 -9.61
N ARG A 75 -9.20 -1.23 -8.63
CA ARG A 75 -10.47 -1.67 -8.04
C ARG A 75 -10.35 -1.70 -6.54
N PHE A 76 -11.37 -1.19 -5.88
CA PHE A 76 -11.58 -1.40 -4.45
C PHE A 76 -12.20 -2.77 -4.24
N ARG A 77 -11.47 -3.68 -3.57
CA ARG A 77 -11.83 -5.08 -3.47
C ARG A 77 -11.74 -5.57 -2.05
N GLU A 78 -12.60 -6.51 -1.71
CA GLU A 78 -12.46 -7.27 -0.48
C GLU A 78 -11.35 -8.31 -0.63
N ARG A 79 -10.55 -8.46 0.43
CA ARG A 79 -9.65 -9.61 0.55
C ARG A 79 -10.45 -10.86 0.90
N VAL A 80 -10.94 -11.53 -0.14
CA VAL A 80 -11.59 -12.83 0.00
C VAL A 80 -10.54 -13.89 0.30
N LEU A 81 -10.51 -14.38 1.55
CA LEU A 81 -9.78 -15.60 1.88
C LEU A 81 -10.50 -16.80 1.27
N SER A 82 -9.76 -17.77 0.74
CA SER A 82 -10.36 -19.04 0.31
C SER A 82 -11.08 -19.65 1.50
N LYS A 83 -12.30 -20.15 1.30
CA LYS A 83 -13.09 -20.80 2.36
C LYS A 83 -12.25 -21.88 3.05
N GLY A 84 -11.99 -21.71 4.35
CA GLY A 84 -11.19 -22.63 5.16
C GLY A 84 -9.71 -22.25 5.35
N VAL A 85 -9.22 -21.15 4.75
CA VAL A 85 -7.86 -20.65 4.98
C VAL A 85 -7.87 -19.68 6.16
N ILE A 86 -7.38 -20.14 7.31
CA ILE A 86 -7.08 -19.29 8.47
C ILE A 86 -5.63 -18.82 8.34
N ARG A 87 -5.39 -17.51 8.26
CA ARG A 87 -4.05 -16.96 8.48
C ARG A 87 -3.92 -16.59 9.95
N SER A 88 -3.03 -17.27 10.67
CA SER A 88 -2.63 -16.87 12.01
C SER A 88 -1.50 -15.84 11.92
N GLY A 89 -1.64 -14.71 12.60
CA GLY A 89 -0.59 -13.72 12.79
C GLY A 89 -0.68 -13.16 14.20
N THR A 90 0.44 -12.77 14.78
CA THR A 90 0.46 -12.09 16.08
C THR A 90 0.13 -10.62 15.84
N VAL A 91 -1.03 -10.17 16.33
CA VAL A 91 -1.36 -8.74 16.40
C VAL A 91 -0.67 -8.19 17.64
N PHE A 92 0.27 -7.25 17.45
CA PHE A 92 0.78 -6.44 18.53
C PHE A 92 -0.06 -5.18 18.61
N PHE A 93 -0.81 -5.00 19.70
CA PHE A 93 -1.36 -3.70 20.04
C PHE A 93 -0.18 -2.78 20.34
N LYS A 94 0.09 -1.82 19.44
CA LYS A 94 0.92 -0.68 19.79
C LYS A 94 -0.02 0.28 20.48
N ASP A 95 0.15 0.45 21.80
CA ASP A 95 -0.63 1.40 22.58
C ASP A 95 -0.72 2.72 21.80
N LYS A 96 -1.95 3.19 21.56
CA LYS A 96 -2.16 4.54 21.05
C LYS A 96 -1.62 5.46 22.14
N GLY A 97 -0.39 5.94 21.96
CA GLY A 97 0.11 7.08 22.72
C GLY A 97 -0.89 8.26 22.59
N PRO A 98 -0.87 9.23 23.52
CA PRO A 98 -1.84 10.30 23.52
C PRO A 98 -1.90 10.99 22.14
N TRP A 99 -3.11 11.17 21.62
CA TRP A 99 -3.37 11.88 20.38
C TRP A 99 -2.87 13.33 20.49
N PRO A 100 -2.22 13.91 19.46
CA PRO A 100 -1.48 15.16 19.57
C PRO A 100 -2.38 16.40 19.43
N PHE A 101 -3.48 16.48 20.17
CA PHE A 101 -4.33 17.68 20.25
C PHE A 101 -4.55 18.19 21.70
N GLU A 102 -3.68 17.80 22.64
CA GLU A 102 -3.50 18.52 23.91
C GLU A 102 -2.13 19.21 23.96
#